data_AF-A0A1H9CUN5-F1
#
_entry.id   AF-A0A1H9CUN5-F1
#
_cell.length_a   1.000
_cell.length_b   1.000
_cell.length_c   1.000
_cell.angle_alpha   90.00
_cell.angle_beta   90.00
_cell.angle_gamma   90.00
#
_symmetry.space_group_name_H-M   'P 1'
#
loop_
_entity.id
_entity.type
_entity.pdbx_description
1 polymer ?
#
loop_
_entity_poly.entity_id
_entity_poly.type
_entity_poly.pdbx_seq_one_letter_code
_entity_poly.pdbx_strand_id
1 'polypeptide(L)'
;MKINWGTGIIIGFGSFMVFILSFVFLVQSNSKYDNELVADDYYKQESVVQQEIESQQLSNALKTKLKIEKTKDGLQIVFPSDIDYQKIKGTISLYRPSNQKLDFETKITLSSPIMLIPNHKLVGGLWEVSVDWKVDELSYLNKETVYF
;
A
#
# COMPACT_ATOMS: atom_id res chain seq x y z
N MET A 1 41.12 -51.34 11.01
CA MET A 1 41.56 -50.59 12.20
C MET A 1 40.37 -50.49 13.17
N LYS A 2 40.56 -50.75 14.46
CA LYS A 2 39.49 -50.53 15.46
C LYS A 2 39.38 -49.03 15.71
N ILE A 3 38.27 -48.42 15.34
CA ILE A 3 38.00 -47.00 15.65
C ILE A 3 37.90 -46.90 17.17
N ASN A 4 38.80 -46.14 17.78
CA ASN A 4 38.71 -45.84 19.19
C ASN A 4 37.69 -44.70 19.41
N TRP A 5 37.18 -44.60 20.63
CA TRP A 5 36.10 -43.66 20.96
C TRP A 5 36.47 -42.20 20.67
N GLY A 6 37.74 -41.80 20.90
CA GLY A 6 38.24 -40.46 20.56
C GLY A 6 38.29 -40.20 19.05
N THR A 7 38.69 -41.19 18.25
CA THR A 7 38.67 -41.11 16.78
C THR A 7 37.24 -40.97 16.25
N GLY A 8 36.27 -41.65 16.87
CA GLY A 8 34.85 -41.51 16.50
C GLY A 8 34.31 -40.09 16.72
N ILE A 9 34.70 -39.44 17.82
CA ILE A 9 34.32 -38.06 18.12
C ILE A 9 34.91 -37.09 17.09
N ILE A 10 36.20 -37.23 16.78
CA ILE A 10 36.89 -36.36 15.81
C ILE A 10 36.26 -36.50 14.42
N ILE A 11 35.94 -37.72 13.99
CA ILE A 11 35.27 -37.96 12.70
C ILE A 11 33.87 -37.35 12.69
N GLY A 12 33.10 -37.50 13.79
CA GLY A 12 31.78 -36.91 13.91
C GLY A 12 31.79 -35.39 13.79
N PHE A 13 32.68 -34.71 14.53
CA PHE A 13 32.83 -33.26 14.44
C PHE A 13 33.35 -32.80 13.07
N GLY A 14 34.33 -33.50 12.50
CA GLY A 14 34.84 -33.20 11.17
C GLY A 14 33.76 -33.32 10.09
N SER A 15 32.98 -34.40 10.12
CA SER A 15 31.86 -34.60 9.19
C SER A 15 30.77 -33.54 9.36
N PHE A 16 30.46 -33.13 10.60
CA PHE A 16 29.48 -32.09 10.85
C PHE A 16 29.97 -30.72 10.36
N MET A 17 31.24 -30.37 10.58
CA MET A 17 31.84 -29.14 10.06
C MET A 17 31.79 -29.11 8.52
N VAL A 18 32.16 -30.21 7.85
CA VAL A 18 32.09 -30.31 6.38
C VAL A 18 30.64 -30.18 5.89
N PHE A 19 29.70 -30.81 6.58
CA PHE A 19 28.28 -30.69 6.26
C PHE A 19 27.78 -29.24 6.34
N ILE A 20 28.06 -28.52 7.44
CA ILE A 20 27.67 -27.11 7.58
C ILE A 20 28.34 -26.22 6.51
N LEU A 21 29.64 -26.42 6.27
CA LEU A 21 30.37 -25.65 5.26
C LEU A 21 29.86 -25.91 3.83
N SER A 22 29.32 -27.10 3.55
CA SER A 22 28.71 -27.40 2.25
C SER A 22 27.48 -26.54 1.96
N PHE A 23 26.65 -26.24 2.98
CA PHE A 23 25.53 -25.31 2.83
C PHE A 23 26.01 -23.88 2.62
N VAL A 24 27.03 -23.45 3.36
CA VAL A 24 27.62 -22.10 3.20
C VAL A 24 28.14 -21.89 1.79
N PHE A 25 28.81 -22.88 1.21
CA PHE A 25 29.29 -22.82 -0.17
C PHE A 25 28.14 -22.85 -1.18
N LEU A 26 27.13 -23.71 -0.95
CA LEU A 26 25.98 -23.84 -1.85
C LEU A 26 25.11 -22.57 -1.89
N VAL A 27 24.93 -21.90 -0.75
CA VAL A 27 24.17 -20.65 -0.63
C VAL A 27 24.96 -19.47 -1.24
N GLN A 28 26.26 -19.34 -0.94
CA GLN A 28 27.06 -18.22 -1.46
C GLN A 28 27.40 -18.35 -2.95
N SER A 29 27.58 -19.57 -3.46
CA SER A 29 28.01 -19.79 -4.85
C SER A 29 26.85 -19.77 -5.86
N ASN A 30 25.60 -19.65 -5.40
CA ASN A 30 24.43 -19.68 -6.26
C ASN A 30 23.61 -18.40 -6.05
N SER A 31 23.70 -17.49 -7.02
CA SER A 31 23.02 -16.19 -7.02
C SER A 31 21.49 -16.27 -6.94
N LYS A 32 20.88 -17.46 -7.10
CA LYS A 32 19.46 -17.68 -6.81
C LYS A 32 19.09 -17.55 -5.32
N TYR A 33 20.05 -17.71 -4.42
CA TYR A 33 19.83 -17.57 -2.98
C TYR A 33 20.22 -16.19 -2.44
N ASP A 34 20.65 -15.29 -3.31
CA ASP A 34 20.89 -13.88 -3.04
C ASP A 34 19.53 -13.16 -2.93
N ASN A 35 18.76 -13.56 -1.91
CA ASN A 35 17.55 -12.86 -1.53
C ASN A 35 18.00 -11.74 -0.60
N GLU A 36 18.09 -10.53 -1.14
CA GLU A 36 18.12 -9.32 -0.34
C GLU A 36 16.90 -9.41 0.60
N LEU A 37 17.13 -9.69 1.88
CA LEU A 37 16.08 -9.63 2.89
C LEU A 37 15.56 -8.21 2.81
N VAL A 38 14.36 -8.03 2.24
CA VAL A 38 13.67 -6.75 2.14
C VAL A 38 13.18 -6.36 3.53
N ALA A 39 14.10 -6.23 4.49
CA ALA A 39 13.87 -5.74 5.84
C ALA A 39 13.41 -4.27 5.81
N ASP A 40 13.74 -3.57 4.73
CA ASP A 40 13.30 -2.21 4.47
C ASP A 40 11.77 -2.09 4.29
N ASP A 41 11.10 -3.09 3.70
CA ASP A 41 9.65 -2.99 3.42
C ASP A 41 8.78 -3.23 4.67
N TYR A 42 9.22 -4.06 5.61
CA TYR A 42 8.37 -4.43 6.75
C TYR A 42 8.14 -3.26 7.72
N TYR A 43 9.18 -2.48 8.05
CA TYR A 43 9.03 -1.28 8.88
C TYR A 43 8.37 -0.11 8.13
N LYS A 44 8.60 0.00 6.82
CA LYS A 44 7.93 0.98 5.96
C LYS A 44 6.43 0.70 5.90
N GLN A 45 6.02 -0.57 5.84
CA GLN A 45 4.62 -0.97 5.85
C GLN A 45 3.92 -0.57 7.15
N GLU A 46 4.51 -0.80 8.32
CA GLU A 46 3.90 -0.39 9.60
C GLU A 46 3.71 1.14 9.67
N SER A 47 4.73 1.91 9.27
CA SER A 47 4.66 3.38 9.28
C SER A 47 3.61 3.92 8.32
N VAL A 48 3.52 3.35 7.11
CA VAL A 48 2.50 3.71 6.11
C VAL A 48 1.09 3.38 6.61
N VAL A 49 0.90 2.20 7.21
CA VAL A 49 -0.40 1.81 7.78
C VAL A 49 -0.82 2.76 8.91
N GLN A 50 0.10 3.12 9.80
CA GLN A 50 -0.18 4.06 10.88
C GLN A 50 -0.58 5.45 10.33
N GLN A 51 0.13 5.94 9.30
CA GLN A 51 -0.20 7.20 8.65
C GLN A 51 -1.58 7.18 7.97
N GLU A 52 -1.96 6.06 7.35
CA GLU A 52 -3.31 5.90 6.80
C GLU A 52 -4.39 5.95 7.87
N ILE A 53 -4.17 5.27 9.00
CA ILE A 53 -5.11 5.25 10.14
C ILE A 53 -5.31 6.67 10.67
N GLU A 54 -4.22 7.41 10.89
CA GLU A 54 -4.26 8.80 11.37
C GLU A 54 -5.00 9.71 10.39
N SER A 55 -4.72 9.57 9.09
CA SER A 55 -5.37 10.36 8.03
C SER A 55 -6.88 10.08 7.96
N GLN A 56 -7.30 8.82 8.13
CA GLN A 56 -8.72 8.45 8.20
C GLN A 56 -9.40 8.98 9.47
N GLN A 57 -8.73 8.92 10.62
CA GLN A 57 -9.25 9.46 11.87
C GLN A 57 -9.46 10.98 11.77
N LEU A 58 -8.48 11.69 11.20
CA LEU A 58 -8.57 13.13 10.99
C LEU A 58 -9.73 13.49 10.04
N SER A 59 -9.91 12.71 8.97
CA SER A 59 -11.01 12.85 8.02
C SER A 59 -12.38 12.63 8.68
N ASN A 60 -12.47 11.66 9.58
CA ASN A 60 -13.69 11.35 10.31
C ASN A 60 -14.03 12.39 11.38
N ALA A 61 -13.02 13.09 11.91
CA ALA A 61 -13.15 14.15 12.91
C ALA A 61 -13.54 15.52 12.32
N LEU A 62 -13.51 15.68 10.98
CA LEU A 62 -13.93 16.90 10.32
C LEU A 62 -15.41 17.21 10.63
N LYS A 63 -15.69 18.49 10.90
CA LYS A 63 -17.07 18.97 11.13
C LYS A 63 -17.93 18.80 9.89
N THR A 64 -17.41 19.22 8.74
CA THR A 64 -18.01 18.94 7.43
C THR A 64 -17.18 17.84 6.77
N LYS A 65 -17.81 16.70 6.50
CA LYS A 65 -17.12 15.56 5.88
C LYS A 65 -17.06 15.72 4.37
N LEU A 66 -16.00 15.17 3.77
CA LEU A 66 -15.97 14.91 2.34
C LEU A 66 -17.10 13.94 1.98
N LYS A 67 -17.79 14.21 0.88
CA LYS A 67 -18.86 13.34 0.37
C LYS A 67 -18.53 12.81 -1.02
N ILE A 68 -18.82 11.54 -1.23
CA ILE A 68 -18.67 10.87 -2.51
C ILE A 68 -20.08 10.46 -2.95
N GLU A 69 -20.58 11.07 -4.02
CA GLU A 69 -21.96 10.89 -4.47
C GLU A 69 -22.00 10.45 -5.93
N LYS A 70 -22.78 9.40 -6.21
CA LYS A 70 -23.05 8.98 -7.59
C LYS A 70 -24.12 9.89 -8.19
N THR A 71 -23.84 10.43 -9.37
CA THR A 71 -24.75 11.27 -10.14
C THR A 71 -24.95 10.68 -11.54
N LYS A 72 -25.87 11.26 -12.33
CA LYS A 72 -26.07 10.85 -13.73
C LYS A 72 -24.84 11.13 -14.60
N ASP A 73 -24.08 12.15 -14.26
CA ASP A 73 -22.92 12.61 -15.03
C ASP A 73 -21.62 11.91 -14.62
N GLY A 74 -21.61 11.20 -13.49
CA GLY A 74 -20.48 10.42 -12.99
C GLY A 74 -20.38 10.40 -11.47
N LEU A 75 -19.15 10.29 -10.95
CA LEU A 75 -18.87 10.32 -9.52
C LEU A 75 -18.50 11.73 -9.09
N GLN A 76 -19.30 12.31 -8.20
CA GLN A 76 -19.07 13.65 -7.66
C GLN A 76 -18.41 13.54 -6.29
N ILE A 77 -17.29 14.23 -6.12
CA ILE A 77 -16.52 14.31 -4.87
C ILE A 77 -16.64 15.74 -4.37
N VAL A 78 -17.31 15.92 -3.24
CA VAL A 78 -17.60 17.22 -2.63
C VAL A 78 -16.71 17.39 -1.41
N PHE A 79 -15.77 18.32 -1.51
CA PHE A 79 -14.86 18.67 -0.42
C PHE A 79 -15.57 19.53 0.64
N PRO A 80 -15.09 19.51 1.89
CA PRO A 80 -15.63 20.33 2.98
C PRO A 80 -15.68 21.82 2.63
N SER A 81 -16.84 22.46 2.82
CA SER A 81 -17.03 23.89 2.49
C SER A 81 -16.31 24.86 3.44
N ASP A 82 -15.93 24.38 4.63
CA ASP A 82 -15.15 25.11 5.63
C ASP A 82 -13.64 25.12 5.34
N ILE A 83 -13.21 24.42 4.29
CA ILE A 83 -11.82 24.37 3.83
C ILE A 83 -11.70 25.14 2.51
N ASP A 84 -10.66 25.97 2.41
CA ASP A 84 -10.33 26.63 1.16
C ASP A 84 -9.86 25.60 0.11
N TYR A 85 -10.69 25.36 -0.89
CA TYR A 85 -10.46 24.38 -1.95
C TYR A 85 -9.18 24.64 -2.76
N GLN A 86 -8.66 25.88 -2.77
CA GLN A 86 -7.40 26.20 -3.47
C GLN A 86 -6.16 25.64 -2.76
N LYS A 87 -6.27 25.35 -1.47
CA LYS A 87 -5.18 24.75 -0.67
C LYS A 87 -5.17 23.24 -0.72
N ILE A 88 -6.29 22.64 -1.14
CA ILE A 88 -6.44 21.19 -1.22
C ILE A 88 -5.54 20.65 -2.33
N LYS A 89 -4.70 19.69 -1.97
CA LYS A 89 -3.86 18.94 -2.90
C LYS A 89 -3.98 17.46 -2.58
N GLY A 90 -3.76 16.61 -3.58
CA GLY A 90 -3.76 15.17 -3.38
C GLY A 90 -4.22 14.45 -4.62
N THR A 91 -4.70 13.24 -4.43
CA THR A 91 -5.04 12.33 -5.51
C THR A 91 -6.27 11.49 -5.18
N ILE A 92 -7.06 11.22 -6.22
CA ILE A 92 -8.20 10.32 -6.15
C ILE A 92 -7.86 9.07 -6.96
N SER A 93 -7.91 7.92 -6.31
CA SER A 93 -7.65 6.61 -6.90
C SER A 93 -8.94 5.81 -6.95
N LEU A 94 -9.21 5.22 -8.11
CA LEU A 94 -10.34 4.32 -8.31
C LEU A 94 -9.82 2.94 -8.66
N TYR A 95 -10.14 2.00 -7.78
CA TYR A 95 -9.79 0.60 -7.89
C TYR A 95 -11.02 -0.22 -8.25
N ARG A 96 -10.89 -1.13 -9.20
CA ARG A 96 -11.96 -2.05 -9.60
C ARG A 96 -11.58 -3.48 -9.21
N PRO A 97 -12.17 -4.03 -8.14
CA PRO A 97 -11.82 -5.37 -7.65
C PRO A 97 -11.91 -6.50 -8.69
N SER A 98 -12.79 -6.35 -9.67
CA SER A 98 -12.98 -7.35 -10.73
C SER A 98 -12.05 -7.19 -11.94
N ASN A 99 -11.39 -6.03 -12.12
CA ASN A 99 -10.45 -5.83 -13.22
C ASN A 99 -9.51 -4.64 -12.98
N GLN A 100 -8.32 -4.94 -12.45
CA GLN A 100 -7.27 -3.97 -12.14
C GLN A 100 -6.81 -3.12 -13.35
N LYS A 101 -6.98 -3.62 -14.59
CA LYS A 101 -6.58 -2.87 -15.80
C LYS A 101 -7.42 -1.62 -16.04
N LEU A 102 -8.57 -1.51 -15.36
CA LEU A 102 -9.46 -0.35 -15.44
C LEU A 102 -9.18 0.66 -14.32
N ASP A 103 -8.26 0.35 -13.40
CA ASP A 103 -7.91 1.25 -12.31
C ASP A 103 -7.26 2.50 -12.86
N PHE A 104 -7.54 3.63 -12.21
CA PHE A 104 -6.90 4.88 -12.57
C PHE A 104 -6.81 5.81 -11.37
N GLU A 105 -5.88 6.75 -11.48
CA GLU A 105 -5.62 7.77 -10.48
C GLU A 105 -5.67 9.15 -11.15
N THR A 106 -6.20 10.15 -10.45
CA THR A 106 -6.27 11.53 -10.92
C THR A 106 -5.89 12.51 -9.83
N LYS A 107 -5.01 13.47 -10.16
CA LYS A 107 -4.66 14.56 -9.25
C LYS A 107 -5.86 15.45 -8.98
N ILE A 108 -6.04 15.82 -7.71
CA ILE A 108 -7.06 16.78 -7.29
C ILE A 108 -6.68 18.14 -7.86
N THR A 109 -7.52 18.64 -8.76
CA THR A 109 -7.40 19.98 -9.35
C THR A 109 -8.77 20.63 -9.27
N LEU A 110 -8.90 21.61 -8.38
CA LEU A 110 -10.19 22.19 -8.00
C LEU A 110 -10.32 23.62 -8.53
N SER A 111 -11.27 23.84 -9.44
CA SER A 111 -11.80 25.17 -9.76
C SER A 111 -13.04 25.51 -8.92
N SER A 112 -13.54 24.54 -8.15
CA SER A 112 -14.67 24.64 -7.23
C SER A 112 -14.48 23.58 -6.13
N PRO A 113 -15.21 23.62 -4.99
CA PRO A 113 -15.11 22.58 -3.94
C PRO A 113 -15.64 21.20 -4.39
N ILE A 114 -16.00 21.06 -5.66
CA ILE A 114 -16.54 19.84 -6.25
C ILE A 114 -15.60 19.39 -7.37
N MET A 115 -15.27 18.11 -7.36
CA MET A 115 -14.60 17.42 -8.46
C MET A 115 -15.52 16.35 -9.05
N LEU A 116 -15.66 16.34 -10.38
CA LEU A 116 -16.47 15.35 -11.09
C LEU A 116 -15.55 14.39 -11.85
N ILE A 117 -15.72 13.10 -11.60
CA ILE A 117 -15.14 12.04 -12.42
C ILE A 117 -16.20 11.60 -13.42
N PRO A 118 -16.01 11.84 -14.72
CA PRO A 118 -17.04 11.58 -15.72
C PRO A 118 -17.41 10.11 -15.82
N ASN A 119 -18.70 9.84 -16.03
CA ASN A 119 -19.24 8.47 -16.13
C ASN A 119 -18.58 7.61 -17.22
N HIS A 120 -18.07 8.20 -18.32
CA HIS A 120 -17.40 7.43 -19.38
C HIS A 120 -16.11 6.72 -18.92
N LYS A 121 -15.53 7.14 -17.80
CA LYS A 121 -14.38 6.47 -17.18
C LYS A 121 -14.81 5.33 -16.24
N LEU A 122 -16.09 5.26 -15.89
CA LEU A 122 -16.65 4.40 -14.86
C LEU A 122 -17.46 3.29 -15.52
N VAL A 123 -16.78 2.21 -15.88
CA VAL A 123 -17.44 0.99 -16.38
C VAL A 123 -18.32 0.41 -15.26
N GLY A 124 -19.50 -0.13 -15.61
CA GLY A 124 -20.43 -0.68 -14.63
C GLY A 124 -19.81 -1.71 -13.68
N GLY A 125 -20.34 -1.74 -12.45
CA GLY A 125 -19.88 -2.61 -11.37
C GLY A 125 -19.35 -1.89 -10.14
N LEU A 126 -18.68 -2.64 -9.28
CA LEU A 126 -18.14 -2.17 -8.00
C LEU A 126 -16.81 -1.43 -8.19
N TRP A 127 -16.68 -0.28 -7.55
CA TRP A 127 -15.47 0.52 -7.48
C TRP A 127 -15.15 0.87 -6.03
N GLU A 128 -13.89 0.76 -5.67
CA GLU A 128 -13.33 1.32 -4.44
C GLU A 128 -12.69 2.66 -4.77
N VAL A 129 -13.14 3.70 -4.08
CA VAL A 129 -12.71 5.08 -4.28
C VAL A 129 -11.90 5.47 -3.07
N SER A 130 -10.64 5.87 -3.29
CA SER A 130 -9.77 6.40 -2.26
C SER A 130 -9.44 7.84 -2.60
N VAL A 131 -9.77 8.77 -1.72
CA VAL A 131 -9.43 10.18 -1.82
C VAL A 131 -8.36 10.47 -0.77
N ASP A 132 -7.11 10.55 -1.21
CA ASP A 132 -5.98 11.01 -0.41
C ASP A 132 -5.79 12.50 -0.67
N TRP A 133 -5.96 13.32 0.35
CA TRP A 133 -5.88 14.76 0.20
C TRP A 133 -5.26 15.40 1.43
N LYS A 134 -4.68 16.56 1.23
CA LYS A 134 -4.02 17.32 2.27
C LYS A 134 -4.30 18.80 2.17
N VAL A 135 -4.28 19.44 3.32
CA VAL A 135 -4.37 20.88 3.48
C VAL A 135 -3.20 21.27 4.37
N ASP A 136 -2.30 22.08 3.83
CA ASP A 136 -1.04 22.44 4.48
C ASP A 136 -0.23 21.19 4.90
N GLU A 137 -0.08 20.91 6.19
CA GLU A 137 0.62 19.73 6.73
C GLU A 137 -0.31 18.56 7.11
N LEU A 138 -1.62 18.78 7.14
CA LEU A 138 -2.59 17.78 7.57
C LEU A 138 -3.02 16.92 6.38
N SER A 139 -2.88 15.60 6.55
CA SER A 139 -3.28 14.59 5.57
C SER A 139 -4.60 13.93 5.97
N TYR A 140 -5.41 13.65 4.96
CA TYR A 140 -6.77 13.15 5.08
C TYR A 140 -6.94 12.02 4.07
N LEU A 141 -7.67 10.98 4.47
CA LEU A 141 -7.91 9.80 3.67
C LEU A 141 -9.37 9.39 3.83
N ASN A 142 -10.11 9.40 2.72
CA ASN A 142 -11.48 8.92 2.65
C ASN A 142 -11.54 7.73 1.69
N LYS A 143 -12.01 6.59 2.18
CA LYS A 143 -12.23 5.38 1.36
C LYS A 143 -13.71 5.05 1.37
N GLU A 144 -14.31 4.90 0.19
CA GLU A 144 -15.69 4.45 0.03
C GLU A 144 -15.82 3.48 -1.14
N THR A 145 -16.89 2.69 -1.12
CA THR A 145 -17.21 1.78 -2.22
C THR A 145 -18.50 2.24 -2.89
N VAL A 146 -18.48 2.31 -4.22
CA VAL A 146 -19.60 2.77 -5.03
C VAL A 146 -19.89 1.77 -6.14
N TYR A 147 -21.17 1.63 -6.50
CA TYR A 147 -21.60 0.73 -7.57
C TYR A 147 -22.20 1.52 -8.73
N PHE A 148 -21.63 1.33 -9.93
CA PHE A 148 -22.06 1.99 -11.17
C PHE A 148 -23.02 1.14 -11.98
#